data_AF-X1B5M0-F1
#
_entry.id   AF-X1B5M0-F1
#
_cell.length_a   1.000
_cell.length_b   1.000
_cell.length_c   1.000
_cell.angle_alpha   90.00
_cell.angle_beta   90.00
_cell.angle_gamma   90.00
#
_symmetry.space_group_name_H-M   'P 1'
#
loop_
_entity.id
_entity.type
_entity.pdbx_description
1 polymer ?
#
loop_
_entity_poly.entity_id
_entity_poly.type
_entity_poly.pdbx_seq_one_letter_code
_entity_poly.pdbx_strand_id
1 'polypeptide(L)'
;SPVSKIIDYFKEIASENKRNLVVLDDDGEKFGGWPNTHKWIYEDEWLEQFLTALESESSWIKLYTFSEFMEKFPPLGRVYLPTASYPEMLEWSGGFWRNYLVKYPEINNMQKKMFYLSKWAREVGKSCQFEM
;
A
#
# COMPACT_ATOMS: atom_id res chain seq x y z
N SER A 1 -11.19 -11.46 20.95
CA SER A 1 -11.11 -11.82 19.51
C SER A 1 -9.90 -11.11 18.90
N PRO A 2 -9.31 -11.58 17.79
CA PRO A 2 -8.35 -10.77 17.01
C PRO A 2 -8.88 -9.37 16.69
N VAL A 3 -10.18 -9.24 16.39
CA VAL A 3 -10.83 -7.94 16.13
C VAL A 3 -10.79 -7.02 17.35
N SER A 4 -11.06 -7.55 18.55
CA SER A 4 -11.05 -6.71 19.77
C SER A 4 -9.67 -6.11 20.04
N LYS A 5 -8.59 -6.84 19.74
CA LYS A 5 -7.22 -6.31 19.87
C LYS A 5 -6.96 -5.13 18.93
N ILE A 6 -7.55 -5.14 17.72
CA ILE A 6 -7.43 -4.03 16.77
C ILE A 6 -8.19 -2.81 17.29
N ILE A 7 -9.40 -3.01 17.83
CA ILE A 7 -10.17 -1.92 18.46
C ILE A 7 -9.43 -1.35 19.66
N ASP A 8 -8.82 -2.19 20.50
CA ASP A 8 -8.02 -1.75 21.64
C ASP A 8 -6.81 -0.91 21.18
N TYR A 9 -6.13 -1.33 20.12
CA TYR A 9 -5.05 -0.55 19.49
C TYR A 9 -5.54 0.80 18.95
N PHE A 10 -6.72 0.85 18.32
CA PHE A 10 -7.29 2.12 17.87
C PHE A 10 -7.63 3.06 19.04
N LYS A 11 -8.07 2.51 20.19
CA LYS A 11 -8.29 3.29 21.41
C LYS A 11 -6.99 3.89 21.96
N GLU A 12 -5.89 3.15 21.91
CA GLU A 12 -4.56 3.65 22.32
C GLU A 12 -4.09 4.82 21.45
N ILE A 13 -4.43 4.82 20.17
CA ILE A 13 -4.07 5.89 19.24
C ILE A 13 -5.07 7.05 19.29
N ALA A 14 -6.31 6.82 19.71
CA ALA A 14 -7.32 7.86 19.76
C ALA A 14 -6.86 9.05 20.60
N SER A 15 -7.06 10.27 20.09
CA SER A 15 -6.67 11.49 20.80
C SER A 15 -7.75 12.56 20.70
N GLU A 16 -7.81 13.40 21.73
CA GLU A 16 -8.81 14.49 21.83
C GLU A 16 -8.68 15.51 20.71
N ASN A 17 -7.49 15.66 20.11
CA ASN A 17 -7.25 16.59 19.00
C ASN A 17 -7.90 16.14 17.68
N LYS A 18 -8.40 14.90 17.60
CA LYS A 18 -9.08 14.29 16.44
C LYS A 18 -8.28 14.35 15.13
N ARG A 19 -6.94 14.38 15.21
CA ARG A 19 -6.04 14.44 14.04
C ARG A 19 -5.30 13.14 13.76
N ASN A 20 -5.37 12.17 14.66
CA ASN A 20 -4.70 10.89 14.45
C ASN A 20 -5.44 10.11 13.36
N LEU A 21 -4.68 9.67 12.36
CA LEU A 21 -5.15 8.85 11.26
C LEU A 21 -4.44 7.50 11.33
N VAL A 22 -5.22 6.42 11.27
CA VAL A 22 -4.70 5.07 11.07
C VAL A 22 -4.99 4.68 9.62
N VAL A 23 -3.96 4.24 8.91
CA VAL A 23 -4.05 3.82 7.51
C VAL A 23 -3.82 2.31 7.43
N LEU A 24 -4.72 1.62 6.72
CA LEU A 24 -4.55 0.24 6.30
C LEU A 24 -4.57 0.22 4.77
N ASP A 25 -3.44 -0.12 4.17
CA ASP A 25 -3.28 -0.26 2.72
C ASP A 25 -2.34 -1.45 2.49
N ASP A 26 -2.87 -2.52 1.94
CA ASP A 26 -2.20 -3.82 1.86
C ASP A 26 -2.82 -4.67 0.75
N ASP A 27 -2.16 -5.77 0.38
CA ASP A 27 -2.57 -6.66 -0.70
C ASP A 27 -4.00 -7.19 -0.50
N GLY A 28 -4.87 -6.97 -1.49
CA GLY A 28 -6.26 -7.44 -1.44
C GLY A 28 -6.36 -8.97 -1.40
N GLU A 29 -5.37 -9.67 -1.92
CA GLU A 29 -5.27 -11.12 -1.89
C GLU A 29 -5.16 -11.68 -0.45
N LYS A 30 -4.76 -10.86 0.54
CA LYS A 30 -4.79 -11.25 1.96
C LYS A 30 -6.21 -11.54 2.45
N PHE A 31 -7.22 -10.96 1.78
CA PHE A 31 -8.64 -11.12 2.10
C PHE A 31 -9.27 -12.27 1.30
N GLY A 32 -8.59 -13.42 1.28
CA GLY A 32 -9.14 -14.69 0.78
C GLY A 32 -8.41 -15.35 -0.39
N GLY A 33 -7.50 -14.63 -1.05
CA GLY A 33 -6.72 -15.16 -2.17
C GLY A 33 -5.51 -15.99 -1.73
N TRP A 34 -4.90 -15.66 -0.59
CA TRP A 34 -3.75 -16.39 -0.05
C TRP A 34 -4.15 -17.72 0.60
N PRO A 35 -3.24 -18.71 0.69
CA PRO A 35 -3.53 -20.00 1.31
C PRO A 35 -4.12 -19.85 2.71
N ASN A 36 -5.21 -20.58 2.97
CA ASN A 36 -5.97 -20.59 4.22
C ASN A 36 -6.70 -19.28 4.60
N THR A 37 -6.51 -18.18 3.86
CA THR A 37 -7.16 -16.90 4.20
C THR A 37 -8.66 -16.89 3.91
N HIS A 38 -9.14 -17.64 2.89
CA HIS A 38 -10.57 -17.67 2.58
C HIS A 38 -11.41 -18.17 3.76
N LYS A 39 -10.97 -19.27 4.38
CA LYS A 39 -11.60 -19.82 5.57
C LYS A 39 -11.65 -18.79 6.69
N TRP A 40 -10.50 -18.21 7.04
CA TRP A 40 -10.42 -17.23 8.12
C TRP A 40 -11.29 -15.98 7.87
N ILE A 41 -11.20 -15.43 6.66
CA ILE A 41 -11.81 -14.15 6.31
C ILE A 41 -13.33 -14.26 6.15
N TYR A 42 -13.81 -15.35 5.52
CA TYR A 42 -15.21 -15.50 5.14
C TYR A 42 -15.94 -16.60 5.89
N GLU A 43 -15.39 -17.81 6.03
CA GLU A 43 -16.09 -18.91 6.73
C GLU A 43 -16.12 -18.70 8.25
N ASP A 44 -15.01 -18.22 8.82
CA ASP A 44 -14.90 -17.89 10.23
C ASP A 44 -15.29 -16.42 10.51
N GLU A 45 -15.83 -15.74 9.48
CA GLU A 45 -16.47 -14.42 9.52
C GLU A 45 -15.60 -13.29 10.11
N TRP A 46 -14.27 -13.37 9.97
CA TRP A 46 -13.39 -12.33 10.51
C TRP A 46 -13.67 -10.95 9.90
N LEU A 47 -13.92 -10.88 8.58
CA LEU A 47 -14.19 -9.61 7.90
C LEU A 47 -15.50 -8.98 8.38
N GLU A 48 -16.56 -9.79 8.49
CA GLU A 48 -17.86 -9.35 8.99
C GLU A 48 -17.75 -8.82 10.42
N GLN A 49 -17.06 -9.56 11.31
CA GLN A 49 -16.81 -9.14 12.68
C GLN A 49 -16.01 -7.82 12.74
N PHE A 50 -15.02 -7.66 11.86
CA PHE A 50 -14.20 -6.46 11.81
C PHE A 50 -15.00 -5.23 11.36
N LEU A 51 -15.75 -5.35 10.25
CA LEU A 51 -16.58 -4.25 9.73
C LEU A 51 -17.68 -3.87 10.72
N THR A 52 -18.37 -4.86 11.30
CA THR A 52 -19.39 -4.63 12.33
C THR A 52 -18.78 -3.93 13.55
N ALA A 53 -17.57 -4.29 13.98
CA ALA A 53 -16.89 -3.63 15.08
C ALA A 53 -16.62 -2.13 14.76
N LEU A 54 -16.14 -1.82 13.55
CA LEU A 54 -15.94 -0.43 13.11
C LEU A 54 -17.24 0.38 13.10
N GLU A 55 -18.34 -0.21 12.62
CA GLU A 55 -19.65 0.42 12.61
C GLU A 55 -20.18 0.65 14.04
N SER A 56 -20.01 -0.34 14.93
CA SER A 56 -20.44 -0.24 16.32
C SER A 56 -19.69 0.84 17.10
N GLU A 57 -18.42 1.06 16.76
CA GLU A 57 -17.53 2.06 17.36
C GLU A 57 -17.52 3.40 16.57
N SER A 58 -18.47 3.58 15.64
CA SER A 58 -18.56 4.76 14.75
C SER A 58 -18.76 6.09 15.46
N SER A 59 -19.08 6.09 16.77
CA SER A 59 -19.15 7.31 17.58
C SER A 59 -17.80 8.04 17.64
N TRP A 60 -16.68 7.29 17.69
CA TRP A 60 -15.32 7.83 17.81
C TRP A 60 -14.38 7.39 16.68
N ILE A 61 -14.62 6.23 16.04
CA ILE A 61 -13.89 5.84 14.82
C ILE A 61 -14.58 6.47 13.61
N LYS A 62 -13.84 7.27 12.84
CA LYS A 62 -14.34 7.87 11.59
C LYS A 62 -13.59 7.30 10.40
N LEU A 63 -14.33 6.70 9.48
CA LEU A 63 -13.81 6.16 8.24
C LEU A 63 -13.77 7.28 7.18
N TYR A 64 -12.67 7.34 6.45
CA TYR A 64 -12.45 8.28 5.37
C TYR A 64 -11.80 7.57 4.20
N THR A 65 -12.15 7.98 2.99
CA THR A 65 -11.25 7.84 1.85
C THR A 65 -10.07 8.82 1.99
N PHE A 66 -8.97 8.57 1.29
CA PHE A 66 -7.82 9.48 1.31
C PHE A 66 -8.20 10.90 0.87
N SER A 67 -9.00 11.04 -0.19
CA SER A 67 -9.43 12.35 -0.71
C SER A 67 -10.22 13.14 0.33
N GLU A 68 -11.21 12.51 0.99
CA GLU A 68 -12.01 13.18 2.02
C GLU A 68 -11.18 13.61 3.22
N PHE A 69 -10.19 12.81 3.62
CA PHE A 69 -9.30 13.18 4.72
C PHE A 69 -8.41 14.37 4.35
N MET A 70 -7.80 14.34 3.15
CA MET A 70 -6.92 15.40 2.65
C MET A 70 -7.65 16.74 2.46
N GLU A 71 -8.93 16.73 2.11
CA GLU A 71 -9.76 17.94 2.01
C GLU A 71 -10.06 18.57 3.38
N LYS A 72 -10.18 17.74 4.43
CA LYS A 72 -10.59 18.18 5.77
C LYS A 72 -9.43 18.52 6.69
N PHE A 73 -8.30 17.81 6.55
CA PHE A 73 -7.18 17.90 7.46
C PHE A 73 -5.89 18.22 6.69
N PRO A 74 -5.29 19.41 6.89
CA PRO A 74 -4.02 19.72 6.26
C PRO A 74 -2.91 18.80 6.81
N PRO A 75 -1.90 18.44 5.98
CA PRO A 75 -0.75 17.69 6.45
C PRO A 75 -0.07 18.37 7.65
N LEU A 76 0.46 17.58 8.58
CA LEU A 76 1.10 18.10 9.80
C LEU A 76 2.30 19.01 9.52
N GLY A 77 2.97 18.81 8.38
CA GLY A 77 4.10 19.62 7.97
C GLY A 77 4.89 18.97 6.84
N ARG A 78 6.08 19.53 6.62
CA ARG A 78 7.02 19.05 5.60
C ARG A 78 7.92 17.97 6.18
N VAL A 79 8.16 16.91 5.41
CA VAL A 79 9.15 15.87 5.70
C VAL A 79 9.95 15.55 4.45
N TYR A 80 11.18 15.09 4.63
CA TYR A 80 12.06 14.61 3.55
C TYR A 80 12.29 13.12 3.76
N LEU A 81 11.87 12.30 2.80
CA LEU A 81 11.98 10.85 2.87
C LEU A 81 13.27 10.38 2.19
N PRO A 82 14.02 9.44 2.78
CA PRO A 82 15.13 8.79 2.10
C PRO A 82 14.59 7.85 1.02
N THR A 83 15.52 7.25 0.26
CA THR A 83 15.17 6.09 -0.55
C THR A 83 14.78 4.94 0.37
N ALA A 84 13.52 4.55 0.36
CA ALA A 84 12.97 3.54 1.26
C ALA A 84 11.86 2.73 0.58
N SER A 85 11.45 1.67 1.27
CA SER A 85 10.30 0.83 0.95
C SER A 85 9.75 0.24 2.27
N TYR A 86 8.76 -0.63 2.21
CA TYR A 86 8.28 -1.35 3.40
C TYR A 86 9.38 -2.26 3.96
N PRO A 87 9.37 -2.55 5.28
CA PRO A 87 10.50 -3.20 5.98
C PRO A 87 11.00 -4.49 5.33
N GLU A 88 10.09 -5.35 4.90
CA GLU A 88 10.41 -6.63 4.27
C GLU A 88 11.18 -6.44 2.96
N MET A 89 10.82 -5.44 2.16
CA MET A 89 11.55 -5.11 0.94
C MET A 89 12.98 -4.66 1.24
N LEU A 90 13.19 -3.93 2.34
CA LEU A 90 14.52 -3.52 2.76
C LEU A 90 15.35 -4.74 3.16
N GLU A 91 14.76 -5.73 3.84
CA GLU A 91 15.43 -6.98 4.15
C GLU A 91 15.84 -7.74 2.88
N TRP A 92 14.90 -7.99 1.96
CA TRP A 92 15.17 -8.83 0.78
C TRP A 92 16.16 -8.22 -0.20
N SER A 93 16.12 -6.89 -0.33
CA SER A 93 16.98 -6.13 -1.24
C SER A 93 18.31 -5.67 -0.62
N GLY A 94 18.50 -5.84 0.70
CA GLY A 94 19.66 -5.28 1.39
C GLY A 94 19.63 -3.75 1.46
N GLY A 95 18.46 -3.18 1.72
CA GLY A 95 18.23 -1.77 2.02
C GLY A 95 17.76 -0.91 0.84
N PHE A 96 17.91 -1.38 -0.40
CA PHE A 96 17.46 -0.62 -1.57
C PHE A 96 17.01 -1.54 -2.69
N TRP A 97 15.75 -1.37 -3.14
CA TRP A 97 15.17 -2.20 -4.18
C TRP A 97 16.04 -2.35 -5.44
N ARG A 98 16.72 -1.29 -5.91
CA ARG A 98 17.56 -1.41 -7.12
C ARG A 98 18.80 -2.29 -6.93
N ASN A 99 19.14 -2.69 -5.71
CA ASN A 99 20.17 -3.70 -5.48
C ASN A 99 19.82 -5.04 -6.15
N TYR A 100 18.54 -5.33 -6.44
CA TYR A 100 18.16 -6.48 -7.27
C TYR A 100 18.84 -6.47 -8.65
N LEU A 101 19.16 -5.28 -9.21
CA LEU A 101 19.87 -5.15 -10.49
C LEU A 101 21.36 -5.49 -10.38
N VAL A 102 21.93 -5.47 -9.17
CA VAL A 102 23.30 -5.91 -8.91
C VAL A 102 23.31 -7.39 -8.54
N LYS A 103 22.39 -7.79 -7.66
CA LYS A 103 22.25 -9.15 -7.14
C LYS A 103 21.90 -10.17 -8.21
N TYR A 104 21.08 -9.78 -9.20
CA TYR A 104 20.63 -10.65 -10.29
C TYR A 104 20.87 -9.99 -11.66
N PRO A 105 22.00 -10.29 -12.33
CA PRO A 105 22.33 -9.73 -13.63
C PRO A 105 21.27 -9.96 -14.71
N GLU A 106 20.50 -11.04 -14.62
CA GLU A 106 19.41 -11.39 -15.55
C GLU A 106 18.28 -10.36 -15.49
N ILE A 107 17.89 -9.94 -14.28
CA ILE A 107 16.88 -8.90 -14.06
C ILE A 107 17.39 -7.58 -14.62
N ASN A 108 18.67 -7.25 -14.39
CA ASN A 108 19.27 -6.05 -14.95
C ASN A 108 19.26 -6.06 -16.48
N ASN A 109 19.64 -7.16 -17.10
CA ASN A 109 19.62 -7.30 -18.56
C ASN A 109 18.20 -7.12 -19.12
N MET A 110 17.21 -7.79 -18.52
CA MET A 110 15.81 -7.66 -18.90
C MET A 110 15.33 -6.21 -18.78
N GLN A 111 15.66 -5.54 -17.68
CA GLN A 111 15.26 -4.16 -17.42
C GLN A 111 15.90 -3.16 -18.40
N LYS A 112 17.19 -3.33 -18.72
CA LYS A 112 17.89 -2.47 -19.70
C LYS A 112 17.39 -2.69 -21.13
N LYS A 113 17.11 -3.93 -21.52
CA LYS A 113 16.46 -4.23 -22.80
C LYS A 113 15.08 -3.58 -22.91
N MET A 114 14.29 -3.66 -21.84
CA MET A 114 12.97 -3.01 -21.81
C MET A 114 13.07 -1.49 -21.99
N PHE A 115 14.04 -0.84 -21.35
CA PHE A 115 14.26 0.60 -21.56
C PHE A 115 14.71 0.93 -22.99
N TYR A 116 15.60 0.13 -23.56
CA TYR A 116 16.04 0.30 -24.94
C TYR A 116 14.85 0.20 -25.91
N LEU A 117 14.06 -0.86 -25.80
CA LEU A 117 12.87 -1.08 -26.64
C LEU A 117 11.82 0.02 -26.44
N SER A 118 11.57 0.43 -25.20
CA SER A 118 10.64 1.52 -24.88
C SER A 118 11.05 2.85 -25.50
N LYS A 119 12.36 3.15 -25.52
CA LYS A 119 12.91 4.34 -26.18
C LYS A 119 12.73 4.24 -27.69
N TRP A 120 13.15 3.13 -28.29
CA TRP A 120 13.04 2.90 -29.73
C TRP A 120 11.58 2.98 -30.21
N ALA A 121 10.64 2.34 -29.50
CA ALA A 121 9.23 2.36 -29.85
C ALA A 121 8.64 3.79 -29.82
N ARG A 122 9.03 4.62 -28.85
CA ARG A 122 8.62 6.04 -28.80
C ARG A 122 9.18 6.85 -29.96
N GLU A 123 10.40 6.56 -30.41
CA GLU A 123 11.04 7.27 -31.52
C GLU A 123 10.38 6.91 -32.85
N VAL A 124 10.16 5.62 -33.12
CA VAL A 124 9.45 5.15 -34.32
C VAL A 124 8.00 5.66 -34.35
N GLY A 125 7.31 5.63 -33.20
CA GLY A 125 5.94 6.15 -33.11
C GLY A 125 5.85 7.65 -33.43
N LYS A 126 6.89 8.43 -33.10
CA LYS A 126 6.97 9.84 -33.49
C LYS A 126 7.24 10.00 -34.98
N SER A 127 8.16 9.25 -35.56
CA SER A 127 8.45 9.36 -37.01
C SER A 127 7.25 8.99 -37.88
N CYS A 128 6.46 7.98 -37.50
CA CYS A 128 5.25 7.61 -38.23
C CYS A 128 4.10 8.62 -38.11
N GLN A 129 4.09 9.49 -37.08
CA GLN A 129 3.07 10.56 -36.96
C GLN A 129 3.34 11.77 -37.87
N PHE A 130 4.55 11.93 -38.41
CA PHE A 130 4.90 13.02 -39.34
C PHE A 130 4.77 12.62 -40.83
N GLU A 131 4.47 11.35 -41.12
CA GLU A 131 4.26 10.82 -42.48
C GLU A 131 2.77 10.65 -42.85
N MET A 132 1.85 11.18 -42.02
CA MET A 132 0.42 11.35 -42.31
C MET A 132 0.05 12.84 -42.28
#